data_AF-A0A0C9X0L6-F1
#
_entry.id   AF-A0A0C9X0L6-F1
#
_cell.length_a   1.000
_cell.length_b   1.000
_cell.length_c   1.000
_cell.angle_alpha   90.00
_cell.angle_beta   90.00
_cell.angle_gamma   90.00
#
_symmetry.space_group_name_H-M   'P 1'
#
loop_
_entity.id
_entity.type
_entity.pdbx_description
1 polymer ?
#
loop_
_entity_poly.entity_id
_entity_poly.type
_entity_poly.pdbx_seq_one_letter_code
_entity_poly.pdbx_strand_id
1 'polypeptide(L)'
;MRVPIFRCAVLSSLVSLVAAFNPFSPRDIDNDVCGEINEVLYAPSYGRSVSCGTINACICLSTIPTFILTNSAAITGTALAGKDYVTSEITTMLYRCGNLKQCTYPPRSVPQCQYNNPCSFTCKDGYTPSPSNHPTQCVCKSPYKVCNGICGNYGACPTGSYSKRDVPNAKRRSCPTGLKPCGILGRSAKSWECIDTQSDLESCGGCAVPLLQGLSNPDGEDCTAITGVSDVSCVSGQCNIHRCMPGYKLDALSKSCVYSEDEDPALLAAQYGLDYLSL
;
A
#
# COMPACT_ATOMS: atom_id res chain seq x y z
N MET A 1 51.79 11.28 -16.93
CA MET A 1 50.61 11.63 -17.73
C MET A 1 49.73 12.53 -16.88
N ARG A 2 49.57 13.80 -17.28
CA ARG A 2 48.85 14.84 -16.52
C ARG A 2 47.39 14.83 -16.97
N VAL A 3 46.46 14.59 -16.06
CA VAL A 3 45.01 14.75 -16.30
C VAL A 3 44.69 16.25 -16.17
N PRO A 4 44.03 16.88 -17.15
CA PRO A 4 43.72 18.30 -17.09
C PRO A 4 42.61 18.55 -16.06
N ILE A 5 42.94 19.29 -15.01
CA ILE A 5 41.98 19.82 -14.04
C ILE A 5 41.39 21.09 -14.66
N PHE A 6 40.18 20.99 -15.23
CA PHE A 6 39.45 22.18 -15.67
C PHE A 6 38.94 22.93 -14.44
N ARG A 7 39.56 24.08 -14.16
CA ARG A 7 39.08 25.04 -13.14
C ARG A 7 37.90 25.82 -13.73
N CYS A 8 36.69 25.53 -13.27
CA CYS A 8 35.51 26.33 -13.59
C CYS A 8 35.49 27.61 -12.74
N ALA A 9 35.19 28.73 -13.39
CA ALA A 9 35.28 30.07 -12.84
C ALA A 9 34.27 30.31 -11.70
N VAL A 10 34.74 30.98 -10.64
CA VAL A 10 33.92 31.40 -9.50
C VAL A 10 33.16 32.67 -9.88
N LEU A 11 31.84 32.55 -10.08
CA LEU A 11 30.95 33.70 -10.05
C LEU A 11 30.08 33.59 -8.79
N SER A 12 30.43 34.44 -7.82
CA SER A 12 29.65 34.67 -6.60
C SER A 12 28.36 35.40 -6.96
N SER A 13 27.22 34.76 -6.76
CA SER A 13 25.92 35.44 -6.72
C SER A 13 25.02 34.70 -5.74
N LEU A 14 24.77 35.36 -4.61
CA LEU A 14 23.84 34.95 -3.57
C LEU A 14 22.41 35.00 -4.13
N VAL A 15 21.72 33.87 -4.18
CA VAL A 15 20.26 33.83 -4.33
C VAL A 15 19.71 32.85 -3.29
N SER A 16 19.07 33.41 -2.26
CA SER A 16 18.29 32.66 -1.29
C SER A 16 16.99 32.20 -1.95
N LEU A 17 16.81 30.89 -2.09
CA LEU A 17 15.51 30.28 -2.37
C LEU A 17 15.28 29.18 -1.33
N VAL A 18 14.50 29.53 -0.31
CA VAL A 18 13.97 28.61 0.66
C VAL A 18 12.82 27.86 -0.01
N ALA A 19 13.05 26.60 -0.39
CA ALA A 19 11.97 25.68 -0.75
C ALA A 19 11.82 24.66 0.37
N ALA A 20 10.67 24.70 1.05
CA ALA A 20 10.29 23.74 2.07
C ALA A 20 10.13 22.35 1.44
N PHE A 21 10.96 21.39 1.84
CA PHE A 21 10.84 19.99 1.42
C PHE A 21 9.93 19.24 2.39
N ASN A 22 8.70 18.97 1.96
CA ASN A 22 7.88 17.91 2.56
C ASN A 22 8.31 16.54 1.98
N PRO A 23 8.44 15.48 2.80
CA PRO A 23 8.74 14.15 2.29
C PRO A 23 7.49 13.57 1.65
N PHE A 24 7.36 13.74 0.32
CA PHE A 24 6.21 13.25 -0.44
C PHE A 24 6.48 11.86 -1.04
N SER A 25 5.48 10.99 -0.84
CA SER A 25 5.19 9.73 -1.52
C SER A 25 5.69 9.65 -2.97
N PRO A 26 6.11 8.47 -3.48
CA PRO A 26 6.62 8.30 -4.84
C PRO A 26 5.54 8.59 -5.88
N ARG A 27 5.36 9.87 -6.21
CA ARG A 27 4.72 10.32 -7.44
C ARG A 27 5.63 9.91 -8.60
N ASP A 28 5.04 9.49 -9.71
CA ASP A 28 5.77 9.41 -10.97
C ASP A 28 6.46 10.77 -11.19
N ILE A 29 7.79 10.77 -11.19
CA ILE A 29 8.60 11.98 -11.34
C ILE A 29 8.56 12.33 -12.83
N ASP A 30 7.60 13.15 -13.22
CA ASP A 30 7.44 13.58 -14.61
C ASP A 30 8.55 14.56 -15.04
N ASN A 31 9.13 15.29 -14.07
CA ASN A 31 10.23 16.23 -14.32
C ASN A 31 11.26 16.18 -13.20
N ASP A 32 12.54 16.25 -13.57
CA ASP A 32 13.66 16.34 -12.64
C ASP A 32 14.79 17.18 -13.22
N VAL A 33 15.77 17.51 -12.39
CA VAL A 33 17.00 18.17 -12.79
C VAL A 33 18.15 17.24 -12.49
N CYS A 34 18.84 16.80 -13.54
CA CYS A 34 19.89 15.80 -13.47
C CYS A 34 21.18 16.32 -14.08
N GLY A 35 22.30 15.80 -13.61
CA GLY A 35 23.62 16.18 -14.10
C GLY A 35 24.72 15.32 -13.51
N GLU A 36 25.92 15.50 -14.04
CA GLU A 36 27.11 14.83 -13.55
C GLU A 36 27.90 15.74 -12.63
N ILE A 37 28.29 15.18 -11.49
CA ILE A 37 29.21 15.80 -10.55
C ILE A 37 30.56 15.09 -10.69
N ASN A 38 31.61 15.87 -10.90
CA ASN A 38 33.00 15.40 -11.00
C ASN A 38 33.90 16.28 -10.10
N GLU A 39 33.52 16.45 -8.83
CA GLU A 39 34.11 17.41 -7.91
C GLU A 39 34.48 16.76 -6.56
N VAL A 40 35.34 17.43 -5.79
CA VAL A 40 35.69 17.00 -4.43
C VAL A 40 34.70 17.62 -3.44
N LEU A 41 34.07 16.79 -2.62
CA LEU A 41 33.21 17.26 -1.54
C LEU A 41 34.06 17.76 -0.38
N TYR A 42 33.82 18.99 0.06
CA TYR A 42 34.45 19.57 1.25
C TYR A 42 33.40 19.83 2.33
N ALA A 43 33.75 19.51 3.58
CA ALA A 43 32.93 19.81 4.74
C ALA A 43 33.73 20.64 5.77
N PRO A 44 33.09 21.61 6.43
CA PRO A 44 33.72 22.34 7.52
C PRO A 44 33.93 21.43 8.73
N SER A 45 35.11 21.49 9.33
CA SER A 45 35.42 20.86 10.61
C SER A 45 36.39 21.76 11.37
N TYR A 46 36.01 22.21 12.57
CA TYR A 46 36.82 23.08 13.43
C TYR A 46 37.44 24.31 12.70
N GLY A 47 36.64 24.99 11.86
CA GLY A 47 37.07 26.19 11.14
C GLY A 47 37.98 25.94 9.92
N ARG A 48 38.16 24.68 9.50
CA ARG A 48 38.88 24.31 8.28
C ARG A 48 37.99 23.49 7.34
N SER A 49 38.24 23.58 6.03
CA SER A 49 37.58 22.72 5.04
C SER A 49 38.35 21.41 4.90
N VAL A 50 37.68 20.29 5.17
CA VAL A 50 38.23 18.94 5.07
C VAL A 50 37.67 18.25 3.82
N SER A 51 38.55 17.63 3.03
CA SER A 51 38.14 16.82 1.88
C SER A 51 37.44 15.55 2.37
N CYS A 52 36.19 15.37 1.97
CA CYS A 52 35.38 14.19 2.27
C CYS A 52 35.55 13.09 1.21
N GLY A 53 36.10 13.44 0.04
CA GLY A 53 36.33 12.54 -1.08
C GLY A 53 35.82 13.12 -2.41
N THR A 54 36.16 12.45 -3.50
CA THR A 54 35.70 12.83 -4.84
C THR A 54 34.33 12.20 -5.13
N ILE A 55 33.40 13.03 -5.59
CA ILE A 55 32.13 12.60 -6.17
C ILE A 55 32.30 12.57 -7.69
N ASN A 56 32.21 11.36 -8.25
CA ASN A 56 32.10 11.12 -9.69
C ASN A 56 30.83 10.31 -9.92
N ALA A 57 29.71 11.01 -10.12
CA ALA A 57 28.39 10.40 -10.24
C ALA A 57 27.45 11.26 -11.07
N CYS A 58 26.56 10.59 -11.81
CA CYS A 58 25.38 11.23 -12.39
C CYS A 58 24.26 11.14 -11.35
N ILE A 59 23.72 12.27 -10.93
CA ILE A 59 22.63 12.32 -9.96
C ILE A 59 21.54 13.30 -10.39
N CYS A 60 20.33 13.09 -9.87
CA CYS A 60 19.21 14.01 -10.00
C CYS A 60 18.84 14.60 -8.64
N LEU A 61 18.22 15.80 -8.63
CA LEU A 61 17.80 16.46 -7.39
C LEU A 61 16.93 15.55 -6.53
N SER A 62 15.99 14.82 -7.14
CA SER A 62 15.10 13.89 -6.41
C SER A 62 15.85 12.74 -5.73
N THR A 63 17.03 12.38 -6.23
CA THR A 63 17.85 11.25 -5.74
C THR A 63 18.92 11.66 -4.73
N ILE A 64 19.13 12.97 -4.50
CA ILE A 64 20.12 13.44 -3.53
C ILE A 64 19.94 12.81 -2.14
N PRO A 65 18.72 12.73 -1.57
CA PRO A 65 18.54 12.16 -0.23
C PRO A 65 19.00 10.70 -0.11
N THR A 66 18.79 9.88 -1.14
CA THR A 66 19.22 8.48 -1.16
C THR A 66 20.71 8.35 -1.51
N PHE A 67 21.23 9.21 -2.38
CA PHE A 67 22.65 9.29 -2.70
C PHE A 67 23.51 9.56 -1.45
N ILE A 68 23.08 10.48 -0.58
CA ILE A 68 23.80 10.81 0.66
C ILE A 68 23.95 9.60 1.58
N LEU A 69 23.00 8.67 1.56
CA LEU A 69 23.01 7.46 2.39
C LEU A 69 23.91 6.35 1.84
N THR A 70 24.34 6.45 0.57
CA THR A 70 25.01 5.36 -0.14
C THR A 70 26.42 5.71 -0.59
N ASN A 71 26.70 7.00 -0.82
CA ASN A 71 28.01 7.46 -1.26
C ASN A 71 28.94 7.72 -0.07
N SER A 72 30.14 7.13 -0.09
CA SER A 72 31.11 7.22 1.01
C SER A 72 31.58 8.65 1.31
N ALA A 73 31.77 9.49 0.29
CA ALA A 73 32.16 10.89 0.49
C ALA A 73 31.02 11.69 1.13
N ALA A 74 29.78 11.48 0.68
CA ALA A 74 28.60 12.13 1.24
C ALA A 74 28.31 11.68 2.69
N ILE A 75 28.50 10.40 3.01
CA ILE A 75 28.39 9.88 4.38
C ILE A 75 29.45 10.54 5.28
N THR A 76 30.70 10.63 4.81
CA THR A 76 31.79 11.28 5.55
C THR A 76 31.50 12.76 5.80
N GLY A 77 31.03 13.48 4.76
CA GLY A 77 30.62 14.87 4.91
C GLY A 77 29.46 15.05 5.88
N THR A 78 28.51 14.09 5.90
CA THR A 78 27.34 14.13 6.79
C THR A 78 27.77 13.95 8.25
N ALA A 79 28.76 13.10 8.52
CA ALA A 79 29.34 12.93 9.84
C ALA A 79 30.08 14.19 10.34
N LEU A 80 30.64 15.01 9.43
CA LEU A 80 31.41 16.20 9.79
C LEU A 80 30.54 17.47 9.93
N ALA A 81 29.60 17.68 9.01
CA ALA A 81 28.86 18.94 8.88
C ALA A 81 27.33 18.79 8.89
N GLY A 82 26.82 17.56 8.99
CA GLY A 82 25.39 17.27 8.99
C GLY A 82 24.77 17.12 7.59
N LYS A 83 23.59 16.48 7.56
CA LYS A 83 22.91 16.09 6.31
C LYS A 83 22.46 17.30 5.48
N ASP A 84 22.00 18.36 6.13
CA ASP A 84 21.48 19.55 5.45
C ASP A 84 22.60 20.30 4.71
N TYR A 85 23.76 20.42 5.35
CA TYR A 85 24.95 21.01 4.73
C TYR A 85 25.35 20.22 3.47
N VAL A 86 25.48 18.89 3.60
CA VAL A 86 25.88 18.03 2.47
C VAL A 86 24.84 18.06 1.35
N THR A 87 23.55 18.09 1.68
CA THR A 87 22.47 18.22 0.69
C THR A 87 22.61 19.52 -0.09
N SER A 88 22.82 20.65 0.60
CA SER A 88 23.02 21.96 -0.02
C SER A 88 24.28 21.99 -0.90
N GLU A 89 25.39 21.42 -0.41
CA GLU A 89 26.65 21.43 -1.13
C GLU A 89 26.59 20.55 -2.38
N ILE A 90 26.03 19.34 -2.30
CA ILE A 90 25.83 18.46 -3.47
C ILE A 90 24.87 19.09 -4.48
N THR A 91 23.79 19.72 -4.00
CA THR A 91 22.87 20.48 -4.88
C THR A 91 23.61 21.61 -5.58
N THR A 92 24.49 22.32 -4.88
CA THR A 92 25.31 23.40 -5.44
C THR A 92 26.31 22.87 -6.46
N MET A 93 26.99 21.77 -6.18
CA MET A 93 27.90 21.09 -7.12
C MET A 93 27.16 20.71 -8.41
N LEU A 94 25.94 20.18 -8.28
CA LEU A 94 25.10 19.83 -9.42
C LEU A 94 24.82 21.04 -10.32
N TYR A 95 24.48 22.20 -9.73
CA TYR A 95 24.25 23.44 -10.48
C TYR A 95 25.53 24.06 -11.06
N ARG A 96 26.69 23.82 -10.45
CA ARG A 96 27.99 24.37 -10.89
C ARG A 96 28.64 23.62 -12.05
N CYS A 97 28.38 22.32 -12.19
CA CYS A 97 29.07 21.45 -13.15
C CYS A 97 28.72 21.65 -14.64
N GLY A 98 27.87 22.62 -15.02
CA GLY A 98 27.63 23.02 -16.41
C GLY A 98 26.91 22.00 -17.33
N ASN A 99 26.78 20.75 -16.89
CA ASN A 99 26.08 19.65 -17.61
C ASN A 99 24.70 19.35 -17.01
N LEU A 100 24.06 20.36 -16.43
CA LEU A 100 22.71 20.25 -15.87
C LEU A 100 21.69 20.12 -17.02
N LYS A 101 20.75 19.19 -16.90
CA LYS A 101 19.62 19.02 -17.81
C LYS A 101 18.31 19.02 -17.04
N GLN A 102 17.33 19.77 -17.55
CA GLN A 102 15.94 19.58 -17.16
C GLN A 102 15.42 18.37 -17.93
N CYS A 103 15.08 17.32 -17.19
CA CYS A 103 14.64 16.06 -17.73
C CYS A 103 13.13 15.97 -17.60
N THR A 104 12.46 15.66 -18.70
CA THR A 104 11.04 15.30 -18.72
C THR A 104 10.94 13.82 -19.06
N TYR A 105 10.34 13.06 -18.16
CA TYR A 105 10.29 11.61 -18.26
C TYR A 105 8.93 11.16 -18.81
N PRO A 106 8.91 10.19 -19.74
CA PRO A 106 7.64 9.67 -20.22
C PRO A 106 6.93 8.88 -19.12
N PRO A 107 5.60 8.74 -19.21
CA PRO A 107 4.85 7.87 -18.30
C PRO A 107 5.42 6.45 -18.28
N ARG A 108 5.33 5.79 -17.12
CA ARG A 108 5.82 4.40 -16.93
C ARG A 108 7.33 4.25 -17.15
N SER A 109 8.09 5.31 -16.91
CA SER A 109 9.54 5.26 -16.85
C SER A 109 10.06 5.37 -15.41
N VAL A 110 11.33 5.04 -15.25
CA VAL A 110 12.12 5.23 -14.03
C VAL A 110 13.36 6.02 -14.43
N PRO A 111 13.59 7.21 -13.84
CA PRO A 111 14.79 8.00 -14.08
C PRO A 111 16.06 7.19 -13.78
N GLN A 112 17.01 7.25 -14.69
CA GLN A 112 18.30 6.55 -14.61
C GLN A 112 19.39 7.50 -15.11
N CYS A 113 19.89 8.38 -14.25
CA CYS A 113 20.99 9.28 -14.61
C CYS A 113 22.21 8.48 -15.08
N GLN A 114 22.67 8.69 -16.31
CA GLN A 114 23.83 8.04 -16.89
C GLN A 114 24.86 9.06 -17.35
N TYR A 115 26.13 8.65 -17.35
CA TYR A 115 27.23 9.46 -17.88
C TYR A 115 26.98 9.81 -19.36
N ASN A 116 27.22 11.08 -19.73
CA ASN A 116 26.85 11.77 -20.96
C ASN A 116 25.34 11.85 -21.28
N ASN A 117 24.46 11.21 -20.49
CA ASN A 117 23.02 11.22 -20.70
C ASN A 117 22.25 11.30 -19.37
N PRO A 118 22.21 12.48 -18.71
CA PRO A 118 21.57 12.65 -17.40
C PRO A 118 20.06 12.38 -17.40
N CYS A 119 19.40 12.57 -18.54
CA CYS A 119 17.96 12.31 -18.70
C CYS A 119 17.65 10.89 -19.20
N SER A 120 18.61 9.96 -19.10
CA SER A 120 18.36 8.56 -19.40
C SER A 120 17.30 8.00 -18.44
N PHE A 121 16.52 7.04 -18.96
CA PHE A 121 15.44 6.40 -18.24
C PHE A 121 15.32 4.95 -18.69
N THR A 122 14.77 4.13 -17.80
CA THR A 122 14.32 2.78 -18.15
C THR A 122 12.80 2.73 -18.09
N CYS A 123 12.22 1.79 -18.81
CA CYS A 123 10.78 1.56 -18.76
C CYS A 123 10.48 0.51 -17.68
N LYS A 124 9.42 0.75 -16.90
CA LYS A 124 8.90 -0.22 -15.93
C LYS A 124 7.72 -0.98 -16.52
N ASP A 125 7.25 -1.99 -15.78
CA ASP A 125 6.02 -2.73 -16.10
C ASP A 125 6.03 -3.41 -17.48
N GLY A 126 7.21 -3.88 -17.92
CA GLY A 126 7.39 -4.62 -19.17
C GLY A 126 7.34 -3.77 -20.45
N TYR A 127 7.24 -2.45 -20.33
CA TYR A 127 7.34 -1.55 -21.47
C TYR A 127 8.78 -1.48 -21.98
N THR A 128 8.94 -1.10 -23.25
CA THR A 128 10.24 -0.97 -23.89
C THR A 128 10.48 0.46 -24.37
N PRO A 129 11.71 0.99 -24.24
CA PRO A 129 12.04 2.31 -24.77
C PRO A 129 11.84 2.39 -26.29
N SER A 130 11.28 3.51 -26.75
CA SER A 130 11.06 3.77 -28.18
C SER A 130 11.19 5.26 -28.48
N PRO A 131 11.73 5.65 -29.65
CA PRO A 131 12.44 4.81 -30.63
C PRO A 131 13.71 4.17 -30.06
N SER A 132 14.28 3.16 -30.73
CA SER A 132 15.49 2.45 -30.23
C SER A 132 16.71 3.36 -30.12
N ASN A 133 16.78 4.39 -30.97
CA ASN A 133 17.80 5.43 -30.93
C ASN A 133 17.18 6.69 -30.36
N HIS A 134 17.69 7.18 -29.22
CA HIS A 134 17.13 8.30 -28.45
C HIS A 134 15.66 8.06 -28.03
N PRO A 135 15.42 7.11 -27.11
CA PRO A 135 14.07 6.82 -26.66
C PRO A 135 13.43 8.06 -26.01
N THR A 136 12.18 8.32 -26.35
CA THR A 136 11.39 9.43 -25.81
C THR A 136 10.12 8.96 -25.10
N GLN A 137 9.82 7.67 -25.21
CA GLN A 137 8.59 7.07 -24.66
C GLN A 137 8.80 5.60 -24.30
N CYS A 138 7.97 5.13 -23.38
CA CYS A 138 7.84 3.72 -23.03
C CYS A 138 6.62 3.14 -23.74
N VAL A 139 6.83 2.18 -24.64
CA VAL A 139 5.76 1.58 -25.44
C VAL A 139 5.73 0.07 -25.31
N CYS A 140 4.52 -0.49 -25.41
CA CYS A 140 4.30 -1.93 -25.50
C CYS A 140 4.28 -2.31 -26.99
N LYS A 141 5.42 -2.74 -27.53
CA LYS A 141 5.53 -3.09 -28.96
C LYS A 141 4.82 -4.41 -29.24
N SER A 142 4.21 -4.53 -30.41
CA SER A 142 3.70 -5.82 -30.90
C SER A 142 4.83 -6.87 -30.91
N PRO A 143 4.59 -8.14 -30.53
CA PRO A 143 3.30 -8.80 -30.26
C PRO A 143 2.77 -8.67 -28.82
N TYR A 144 3.45 -7.91 -27.96
CA TYR A 144 3.09 -7.74 -26.56
C TYR A 144 1.82 -6.88 -26.41
N LYS A 145 1.08 -7.08 -25.32
CA LYS A 145 -0.17 -6.37 -25.02
C LYS A 145 -0.13 -5.81 -23.60
N VAL A 146 -0.84 -4.71 -23.37
CA VAL A 146 -0.98 -4.12 -22.03
C VAL A 146 -2.21 -4.69 -21.34
N CYS A 147 -2.02 -5.36 -20.21
CA CYS A 147 -3.11 -5.86 -19.36
C CYS A 147 -2.91 -5.39 -17.92
N ASN A 148 -3.94 -4.77 -17.31
CA ASN A 148 -3.87 -4.19 -15.95
C ASN A 148 -2.64 -3.27 -15.74
N GLY A 149 -2.30 -2.47 -16.76
CA GLY A 149 -1.16 -1.56 -16.73
C GLY A 149 0.20 -2.20 -17.02
N ILE A 150 0.32 -3.53 -17.10
CA ILE A 150 1.57 -4.25 -17.36
C ILE A 150 1.64 -4.67 -18.83
N CYS A 151 2.75 -4.39 -19.50
CA CYS A 151 3.03 -4.89 -20.86
C CYS A 151 3.68 -6.27 -20.79
N GLY A 152 3.16 -7.23 -21.55
CA GLY A 152 3.66 -8.59 -21.52
C GLY A 152 3.11 -9.44 -22.66
N ASN A 153 3.61 -10.68 -22.76
CA ASN A 153 3.16 -11.61 -23.79
C ASN A 153 1.90 -12.31 -23.30
N TYR A 154 0.75 -11.74 -23.65
CA TYR A 154 -0.55 -12.26 -23.24
C TYR A 154 -1.33 -12.76 -24.46
N GLY A 155 -1.75 -14.03 -24.40
CA GLY A 155 -2.68 -14.59 -25.39
C GLY A 155 -4.01 -13.81 -25.40
N ALA A 156 -4.49 -13.43 -24.22
CA ALA A 156 -5.62 -12.54 -24.00
C ALA A 156 -5.35 -11.67 -22.76
N CYS A 157 -5.81 -10.43 -22.76
CA CYS A 157 -5.84 -9.62 -21.55
C CYS A 157 -7.09 -9.96 -20.75
N PRO A 158 -6.97 -10.49 -19.51
CA PRO A 158 -8.09 -10.50 -18.59
C PRO A 158 -8.28 -9.07 -18.10
N THR A 159 -8.94 -8.23 -18.91
CA THR A 159 -9.69 -7.10 -18.38
C THR A 159 -10.61 -7.69 -17.31
N GLY A 160 -10.49 -7.21 -16.06
CA GLY A 160 -11.18 -7.76 -14.90
C GLY A 160 -12.59 -8.22 -15.26
N SER A 161 -12.91 -9.49 -14.92
CA SER A 161 -14.21 -10.15 -15.08
C SER A 161 -15.24 -9.39 -15.91
N TYR A 162 -15.08 -9.38 -17.23
CA TYR A 162 -16.29 -9.51 -18.02
C TYR A 162 -16.79 -10.91 -17.73
N SER A 163 -17.98 -11.00 -17.12
CA SER A 163 -18.76 -12.23 -17.13
C SER A 163 -18.64 -12.80 -18.54
N LYS A 164 -18.06 -14.01 -18.68
CA LYS A 164 -17.98 -14.66 -19.98
C LYS A 164 -19.36 -14.57 -20.61
N ARG A 165 -19.43 -14.00 -21.81
CA ARG A 165 -20.60 -14.10 -22.69
C ARG A 165 -21.10 -15.54 -22.63
N ASP A 166 -22.38 -15.65 -22.35
CA ASP A 166 -23.12 -16.84 -21.96
C ASP A 166 -22.57 -18.13 -22.57
N VAL A 167 -21.82 -18.89 -21.76
CA VAL A 167 -21.87 -20.35 -21.88
C VAL A 167 -23.14 -20.75 -21.14
N PRO A 168 -24.14 -21.35 -21.81
CA PRO A 168 -25.40 -21.74 -21.20
C PRO A 168 -25.17 -22.91 -20.25
N ASN A 169 -24.69 -22.58 -19.06
CA ASN A 169 -24.82 -23.41 -17.88
C ASN A 169 -24.80 -22.56 -16.62
N ALA A 170 -25.59 -21.48 -16.66
CA ALA A 170 -26.43 -21.16 -15.52
C ALA A 170 -27.39 -22.34 -15.27
N LYS A 171 -26.88 -23.48 -14.81
CA LYS A 171 -27.55 -24.12 -13.68
C LYS A 171 -27.43 -23.08 -12.58
N ARG A 172 -28.49 -22.27 -12.52
CA ARG A 172 -28.63 -21.17 -11.61
C ARG A 172 -28.19 -21.65 -10.24
N ARG A 173 -27.37 -20.87 -9.55
CA ARG A 173 -27.23 -20.94 -8.08
C ARG A 173 -28.58 -20.55 -7.48
N SER A 174 -29.59 -21.35 -7.77
CA SER A 174 -30.99 -21.15 -7.46
C SER A 174 -31.33 -22.21 -6.47
N CYS A 175 -31.74 -21.76 -5.31
CA CYS A 175 -32.35 -22.62 -4.35
C CYS A 175 -33.84 -22.77 -4.68
N PRO A 176 -34.50 -23.81 -4.13
CA PRO A 176 -35.96 -23.86 -4.05
C PRO A 176 -36.52 -22.55 -3.46
N THR A 177 -37.78 -22.24 -3.79
CA THR A 177 -38.49 -21.07 -3.24
C THR A 177 -38.39 -21.06 -1.71
N GLY A 178 -38.01 -19.91 -1.13
CA GLY A 178 -37.84 -19.73 0.31
C GLY A 178 -36.40 -19.89 0.82
N LEU A 179 -35.51 -20.49 0.03
CA LEU A 179 -34.10 -20.69 0.41
C LEU A 179 -33.17 -19.73 -0.32
N LYS A 180 -32.06 -19.36 0.31
CA LYS A 180 -31.01 -18.51 -0.26
C LYS A 180 -29.71 -19.29 -0.46
N PRO A 181 -28.97 -19.04 -1.56
CA PRO A 181 -27.70 -19.70 -1.80
C PRO A 181 -26.58 -19.00 -1.00
N CYS A 182 -26.01 -19.68 -0.01
CA CYS A 182 -24.97 -19.17 0.88
C CYS A 182 -23.65 -19.89 0.66
N GLY A 183 -22.53 -19.20 0.91
CA GLY A 183 -21.20 -19.79 0.81
C GLY A 183 -20.89 -20.70 2.01
N ILE A 184 -20.02 -21.69 1.80
CA ILE A 184 -19.58 -22.60 2.88
C ILE A 184 -18.19 -22.17 3.37
N LEU A 185 -18.06 -21.86 4.67
CA LEU A 185 -16.77 -21.56 5.31
C LEU A 185 -15.79 -22.74 5.17
N GLY A 186 -14.51 -22.46 4.92
CA GLY A 186 -13.46 -23.49 4.84
C GLY A 186 -13.46 -24.32 3.55
N ARG A 187 -14.31 -24.00 2.57
CA ARG A 187 -14.29 -24.62 1.23
C ARG A 187 -13.90 -23.61 0.13
N SER A 188 -13.72 -24.10 -1.09
CA SER A 188 -13.41 -23.24 -2.24
C SER A 188 -14.50 -22.18 -2.43
N ALA A 189 -14.16 -20.99 -2.95
CA ALA A 189 -15.10 -19.90 -3.26
C ALA A 189 -16.19 -20.25 -4.29
N LYS A 190 -16.25 -21.50 -4.75
CA LYS A 190 -17.27 -22.07 -5.63
C LYS A 190 -18.24 -23.02 -4.91
N SER A 191 -18.01 -23.30 -3.62
CA SER A 191 -18.84 -24.16 -2.78
C SER A 191 -19.93 -23.34 -2.11
N TRP A 192 -21.18 -23.79 -2.23
CA TRP A 192 -22.37 -23.13 -1.71
C TRP A 192 -23.43 -24.16 -1.32
N GLU A 193 -24.34 -23.74 -0.44
CA GLU A 193 -25.50 -24.51 -0.01
C GLU A 193 -26.75 -23.63 0.05
N CYS A 194 -27.92 -24.25 0.17
CA CYS A 194 -29.19 -23.54 0.27
C CYS A 194 -29.64 -23.47 1.73
N ILE A 195 -29.76 -22.25 2.26
CA ILE A 195 -30.08 -21.99 3.66
C ILE A 195 -31.39 -21.21 3.75
N ASP A 196 -32.23 -21.54 4.73
CA ASP A 196 -33.39 -20.72 5.09
C ASP A 196 -32.96 -19.61 6.06
N THR A 197 -32.61 -18.45 5.51
CA THR A 197 -32.17 -17.29 6.31
C THR A 197 -33.27 -16.70 7.21
N GLN A 198 -34.51 -17.21 7.16
CA GLN A 198 -35.58 -16.77 8.05
C GLN A 198 -35.61 -17.52 9.38
N SER A 199 -34.97 -18.70 9.44
CA SER A 199 -34.99 -19.58 10.61
C SER A 199 -33.63 -20.17 10.99
N ASP A 200 -32.62 -20.06 10.13
CA ASP A 200 -31.29 -20.58 10.39
C ASP A 200 -30.52 -19.72 11.40
N LEU A 201 -29.92 -20.36 12.42
CA LEU A 201 -29.22 -19.68 13.51
C LEU A 201 -27.89 -19.06 13.07
N GLU A 202 -27.19 -19.72 12.14
CA GLU A 202 -25.83 -19.38 11.72
C GLU A 202 -25.83 -18.44 10.49
N SER A 203 -27.01 -18.13 9.97
CA SER A 203 -27.22 -17.29 8.79
C SER A 203 -28.59 -16.61 8.89
N CYS A 204 -28.85 -16.00 10.04
CA CYS A 204 -30.11 -15.33 10.31
C CYS A 204 -30.16 -13.97 9.61
N GLY A 205 -31.23 -13.70 8.86
CA GLY A 205 -31.41 -12.45 8.08
C GLY A 205 -30.71 -12.46 6.72
N GLY A 206 -29.63 -13.22 6.59
CA GLY A 206 -28.84 -13.32 5.37
C GLY A 206 -27.75 -14.39 5.48
N CYS A 207 -26.90 -14.52 4.46
CA CYS A 207 -25.81 -15.49 4.53
C CYS A 207 -24.65 -14.95 5.38
N ALA A 208 -24.20 -15.70 6.39
CA ALA A 208 -22.98 -15.37 7.12
C ALA A 208 -21.74 -15.33 6.20
N VAL A 209 -21.74 -16.15 5.14
CA VAL A 209 -20.77 -16.07 4.04
C VAL A 209 -21.46 -15.72 2.73
N PRO A 210 -21.20 -14.54 2.15
CA PRO A 210 -21.75 -14.18 0.86
C PRO A 210 -21.13 -15.02 -0.26
N LEU A 211 -21.96 -15.42 -1.22
CA LEU A 211 -21.57 -16.28 -2.34
C LEU A 211 -20.72 -15.54 -3.40
N LEU A 212 -20.73 -14.20 -3.37
CA LEU A 212 -19.96 -13.32 -4.25
C LEU A 212 -19.12 -12.38 -3.38
N GLN A 213 -17.79 -12.49 -3.47
CA GLN A 213 -16.87 -11.54 -2.83
C GLN A 213 -17.02 -10.15 -3.47
N GLY A 214 -17.37 -9.14 -2.66
CA GLY A 214 -17.48 -7.74 -3.10
C GLY A 214 -18.88 -7.12 -3.04
N LEU A 215 -19.91 -7.86 -2.62
CA LEU A 215 -21.15 -7.26 -2.11
C LEU A 215 -20.93 -6.99 -0.62
N SER A 216 -20.79 -5.72 -0.26
CA SER A 216 -20.20 -5.26 1.01
C SER A 216 -21.00 -5.55 2.29
N ASN A 217 -22.09 -6.31 2.28
CA ASN A 217 -22.79 -6.64 3.51
C ASN A 217 -23.07 -8.15 3.58
N PRO A 218 -22.45 -8.91 4.49
CA PRO A 218 -23.09 -10.10 5.02
C PRO A 218 -24.32 -9.62 5.80
N ASP A 219 -25.50 -9.67 5.20
CA ASP A 219 -26.76 -9.37 5.89
C ASP A 219 -27.15 -10.48 6.90
N GLY A 220 -26.33 -11.53 7.00
CA GLY A 220 -26.50 -12.65 7.91
C GLY A 220 -25.66 -12.53 9.16
N GLU A 221 -26.30 -12.70 10.32
CA GLU A 221 -25.61 -12.86 11.60
C GLU A 221 -25.74 -14.29 12.10
N ASP A 222 -24.71 -14.75 12.81
CA ASP A 222 -24.75 -15.97 13.61
C ASP A 222 -25.27 -15.59 15.01
N CYS A 223 -26.50 -15.98 15.30
CA CYS A 223 -27.16 -15.69 16.57
C CYS A 223 -26.47 -16.37 17.75
N THR A 224 -25.77 -17.48 17.53
CA THR A 224 -25.08 -18.21 18.61
C THR A 224 -23.78 -17.53 19.03
N ALA A 225 -23.20 -16.72 18.13
CA ALA A 225 -22.03 -15.91 18.43
C ALA A 225 -22.33 -14.66 19.29
N ILE A 226 -23.61 -14.36 19.58
CA ILE A 226 -23.97 -13.25 20.45
C ILE A 226 -23.46 -13.52 21.87
N THR A 227 -22.68 -12.57 22.38
CA THR A 227 -22.04 -12.71 23.70
C THR A 227 -23.08 -12.86 24.81
N GLY A 228 -22.84 -13.82 25.72
CA GLY A 228 -23.64 -14.02 26.93
C GLY A 228 -25.01 -14.67 26.70
N VAL A 229 -25.33 -15.12 25.49
CA VAL A 229 -26.59 -15.78 25.16
C VAL A 229 -26.55 -17.26 25.55
N SER A 230 -27.61 -17.73 26.21
CA SER A 230 -27.81 -19.16 26.51
C SER A 230 -28.85 -19.80 25.59
N ASP A 231 -29.88 -19.05 25.18
CA ASP A 231 -30.96 -19.55 24.32
C ASP A 231 -31.40 -18.44 23.37
N VAL A 232 -31.39 -18.75 22.08
CA VAL A 232 -31.64 -17.80 21.00
C VAL A 232 -32.25 -18.54 19.81
N SER A 233 -33.05 -17.81 19.06
CA SER A 233 -33.68 -18.31 17.84
C SER A 233 -33.56 -17.28 16.73
N CYS A 234 -33.50 -17.75 15.49
CA CYS A 234 -33.74 -16.90 14.33
C CYS A 234 -35.23 -16.92 13.99
N VAL A 235 -35.88 -15.76 14.03
CA VAL A 235 -37.30 -15.63 13.70
C VAL A 235 -37.48 -14.52 12.68
N SER A 236 -37.97 -14.86 11.49
CA SER A 236 -38.17 -13.91 10.39
C SER A 236 -36.89 -13.13 10.04
N GLY A 237 -35.74 -13.80 10.13
CA GLY A 237 -34.44 -13.22 9.84
C GLY A 237 -33.92 -12.23 10.88
N GLN A 238 -34.38 -12.33 12.13
CA GLN A 238 -33.83 -11.57 13.26
C GLN A 238 -33.47 -12.52 14.41
N CYS A 239 -32.31 -12.30 15.03
CA CYS A 239 -31.97 -13.00 16.26
C CYS A 239 -32.87 -12.51 17.40
N ASN A 240 -33.55 -13.46 18.03
CA ASN A 240 -34.39 -13.23 19.20
C ASN A 240 -33.84 -14.04 20.38
N ILE A 241 -33.36 -13.33 21.39
CA ILE A 241 -32.75 -13.90 22.60
C ILE A 241 -33.86 -14.21 23.60
N HIS A 242 -33.99 -15.48 23.96
CA HIS A 242 -34.96 -15.93 24.96
C HIS A 242 -34.35 -15.96 26.36
N ARG A 243 -33.05 -16.28 26.46
CA ARG A 243 -32.36 -16.40 27.75
C ARG A 243 -30.88 -16.05 27.65
N CYS A 244 -30.40 -15.26 28.60
CA CYS A 244 -28.97 -15.01 28.80
C CYS A 244 -28.35 -16.08 29.73
N MET A 245 -27.04 -16.26 29.66
CA MET A 245 -26.29 -17.08 30.62
C MET A 245 -26.39 -16.47 32.03
N PRO A 246 -26.21 -17.27 33.11
CA PRO A 246 -26.10 -16.73 34.47
C PRO A 246 -25.04 -15.63 34.57
N GLY A 247 -25.33 -14.55 35.32
CA GLY A 247 -24.48 -13.35 35.37
C GLY A 247 -24.73 -12.34 34.24
N TYR A 248 -25.64 -12.61 33.30
CA TYR A 248 -25.95 -11.72 32.19
C TYR A 248 -27.45 -11.37 32.14
N LYS A 249 -27.75 -10.15 31.73
CA LYS A 249 -29.10 -9.61 31.57
C LYS A 249 -29.32 -9.14 30.13
N LEU A 250 -30.53 -9.32 29.62
CA LEU A 250 -30.90 -8.85 28.29
C LEU A 250 -30.97 -7.32 28.27
N ASP A 251 -30.19 -6.69 27.41
CA ASP A 251 -30.33 -5.28 27.07
C ASP A 251 -31.24 -5.13 25.85
N ALA A 252 -32.39 -4.51 26.07
CA ALA A 252 -33.41 -4.30 25.04
C ALA A 252 -32.97 -3.30 23.95
N LEU A 253 -31.98 -2.45 24.22
CA LEU A 253 -31.47 -1.46 23.26
C LEU A 253 -30.44 -2.07 22.31
N SER A 254 -29.49 -2.83 22.84
CA SER A 254 -28.41 -3.46 22.07
C SER A 254 -28.77 -4.83 21.50
N LYS A 255 -29.93 -5.39 21.89
CA LYS A 255 -30.33 -6.78 21.58
C LYS A 255 -29.22 -7.79 21.92
N SER A 256 -28.54 -7.58 23.05
CA SER A 256 -27.45 -8.44 23.52
C SER A 256 -27.57 -8.75 25.00
N CYS A 257 -26.88 -9.79 25.46
CA CYS A 257 -26.75 -10.10 26.87
C CYS A 257 -25.54 -9.34 27.43
N VAL A 258 -25.76 -8.51 28.43
CA VAL A 258 -24.70 -7.73 29.11
C VAL A 258 -24.50 -8.26 30.52
N TYR A 259 -23.25 -8.31 30.97
CA TYR A 259 -22.94 -8.77 32.32
C TYR A 259 -23.58 -7.85 33.36
N SER A 260 -24.14 -8.43 34.41
CA SER A 260 -24.79 -7.73 35.51
C SER A 260 -24.38 -8.40 36.82
N GLU A 261 -23.66 -7.66 37.67
CA GLU A 261 -23.22 -8.14 38.98
C GLU A 261 -24.40 -8.62 39.85
N ASP A 262 -25.55 -7.96 39.72
CA ASP A 262 -26.81 -8.33 40.40
C ASP A 262 -27.37 -9.70 40.00
N GLU A 263 -26.93 -10.26 38.87
CA GLU A 263 -27.36 -11.56 38.33
C GLU A 263 -26.24 -12.61 38.42
N ASP A 264 -25.09 -12.25 38.99
CA ASP A 264 -23.95 -13.15 39.14
C ASP A 264 -24.26 -14.23 40.19
N PRO A 265 -24.35 -15.50 39.80
CA PRO A 265 -24.75 -16.57 40.71
C PRO A 265 -23.76 -16.77 41.87
N ALA A 266 -22.48 -16.40 41.71
CA ALA A 266 -21.50 -16.49 42.78
C ALA A 266 -21.70 -15.37 43.83
N LEU A 267 -22.03 -14.16 43.38
CA LEU A 267 -22.31 -13.02 44.28
C LEU A 267 -23.67 -13.17 44.96
N LEU A 268 -24.69 -13.62 44.22
CA LEU A 268 -26.02 -13.96 44.78
C LEU A 268 -25.92 -15.10 45.79
N ALA A 269 -25.20 -16.19 45.49
CA ALA A 269 -25.01 -17.29 46.43
C ALA A 269 -24.29 -16.85 47.71
N ALA A 270 -23.29 -15.96 47.60
CA ALA A 270 -22.59 -15.38 48.74
C ALA A 270 -23.49 -14.47 49.60
N GLN A 271 -24.48 -13.80 48.98
CA GLN A 271 -25.42 -12.93 49.69
C GLN A 271 -26.52 -13.69 50.45
N TYR A 272 -26.88 -14.90 50.00
CA TYR A 272 -27.87 -15.76 50.64
C TYR A 272 -27.27 -16.93 51.45
N GLY A 273 -25.93 -17.06 51.49
CA GLY A 273 -25.22 -18.08 52.30
C GLY A 273 -25.49 -19.53 51.85
N LEU A 274 -25.63 -19.75 50.54
CA LEU A 274 -25.97 -21.06 49.94
C LEU A 274 -24.77 -21.73 49.26
N ASP A 275 -23.55 -21.42 49.70
CA ASP A 275 -22.25 -21.90 49.18
C ASP A 275 -22.00 -23.42 49.30
N TYR A 276 -23.02 -24.21 49.68
CA TYR A 276 -22.99 -25.68 49.66
C TYR A 276 -24.27 -26.25 49.08
N LEU A 277 -24.33 -26.48 47.77
CA LEU A 277 -25.00 -27.64 47.16
C LEU A 277 -24.58 -27.75 45.68
N SER A 278 -23.47 -28.45 45.47
CA SER A 278 -23.02 -28.95 44.18
C SER A 278 -23.94 -30.07 43.69
N LEU A 279 -24.47 -29.93 42.49
CA LEU A 279 -24.84 -31.05 41.60
C LEU A 279 -24.16 -30.84 40.25
#